data_AF-A0A949NM94-F1
#
_entry.id   AF-A0A949NM94-F1
#
_cell.length_a   1.000
_cell.length_b   1.000
_cell.length_c   1.000
_cell.angle_alpha   90.00
_cell.angle_beta   90.00
_cell.angle_gamma   90.00
#
_symmetry.space_group_name_H-M   'P 1'
#
loop_
_entity.id
_entity.type
_entity.pdbx_description
1 polymer ?
#
loop_
_entity_poly.entity_id
_entity_poly.type
_entity_poly.pdbx_seq_one_letter_code
_entity_poly.pdbx_strand_id
1 'polypeptide(L)' 'MRRAVAHEYKLLEGVLGWYFGPSISLSYHYKPELQDKQLPVVLIDGVVFAEGRIPVNEVADYIESTGVTRLDGR' A
#
# COMPACT_ATOMS: atom_id res chain seq x y z
N MET A 1 -14.93 5.27 -10.16
CA MET A 1 -13.58 4.85 -9.71
C MET A 1 -13.14 5.43 -8.36
N ARG A 2 -13.36 6.72 -8.04
CA ARG A 2 -12.88 7.34 -6.77
C ARG A 2 -13.24 6.61 -5.47
N ARG A 3 -14.41 5.96 -5.38
CA ARG A 3 -14.84 5.24 -4.16
C ARG A 3 -14.12 3.90 -3.95
N ALA A 4 -13.76 3.19 -5.03
CA ALA A 4 -13.12 1.88 -4.93
C ALA A 4 -11.69 2.01 -4.37
N VAL A 5 -10.90 2.95 -4.91
CA VAL A 5 -9.52 3.23 -4.47
C VAL A 5 -9.47 3.68 -3.00
N ALA A 6 -10.45 4.47 -2.55
CA ALA A 6 -10.53 4.90 -1.16
C ALA A 6 -10.76 3.71 -0.19
N HIS A 7 -11.58 2.74 -0.60
CA HIS A 7 -11.81 1.53 0.18
C HIS A 7 -10.59 0.62 0.21
N GLU A 8 -9.95 0.40 -0.94
CA GLU A 8 -8.73 -0.42 -1.03
C GLU A 8 -7.56 0.19 -0.24
N TYR A 9 -7.41 1.52 -0.25
CA TYR A 9 -6.43 2.21 0.59
C TYR A 9 -6.70 1.98 2.08
N LYS A 10 -7.96 2.08 2.52
CA LYS A 10 -8.32 1.85 3.93
C LYS A 10 -8.10 0.40 4.36
N LEU A 11 -8.35 -0.55 3.46
CA LEU A 11 -8.02 -1.94 3.70
C LEU A 11 -6.50 -2.13 3.85
N LEU A 12 -5.70 -1.53 2.96
CA LEU A 12 -4.24 -1.55 3.05
C LEU A 12 -3.76 -0.98 4.39
N GLU A 13 -4.24 0.20 4.77
CA GLU A 13 -3.92 0.87 6.03
C GLU A 13 -4.20 -0.03 7.25
N GLY A 14 -5.36 -0.71 7.25
CA GLY A 14 -5.72 -1.65 8.32
C GLY A 14 -4.81 -2.89 8.37
N VAL A 15 -4.56 -3.52 7.23
CA VAL A 15 -3.71 -4.73 7.15
C VAL A 15 -2.27 -4.41 7.56
N LEU A 16 -1.71 -3.34 7.01
CA LEU A 16 -0.36 -2.91 7.29
C LEU A 16 -0.19 -2.44 8.75
N GLY A 17 -1.16 -1.70 9.27
CA GLY A 17 -1.17 -1.30 10.68
C GLY A 17 -1.26 -2.49 11.64
N TRP A 18 -2.00 -3.53 11.28
CA TRP A 18 -2.10 -4.77 12.06
C TRP A 18 -0.82 -5.60 11.99
N TYR A 19 -0.27 -5.84 10.80
CA TYR A 19 0.91 -6.70 10.62
C TYR A 19 2.21 -6.03 11.03
N PHE A 20 2.42 -4.76 10.73
CA PHE A 20 3.75 -4.16 10.90
C PHE A 20 3.75 -2.95 11.85
N GLY A 21 2.57 -2.39 12.14
CA GLY A 21 2.40 -1.29 13.10
C GLY A 21 3.44 -0.18 12.91
N PRO A 22 4.26 0.13 13.93
CA PRO A 22 5.22 1.23 13.85
C PRO A 22 6.45 0.95 12.96
N SER A 23 6.65 -0.28 12.48
CA SER A 23 7.80 -0.64 11.66
C SER A 23 7.73 -0.08 10.23
N ILE A 24 6.57 0.45 9.83
CA ILE A 24 6.33 1.02 8.51
C ILE A 24 5.61 2.36 8.63
N SER A 25 5.75 3.18 7.58
CA SER A 25 4.98 4.41 7.43
C SER A 25 4.20 4.35 6.13
N LEU A 26 2.88 4.57 6.21
CA LEU A 26 2.00 4.64 5.05
C LEU A 26 1.57 6.09 4.83
N SER A 27 1.72 6.59 3.60
CA SER A 27 1.26 7.91 3.20
C SER A 27 0.38 7.85 1.95
N TYR A 28 -0.56 8.79 1.84
CA TYR A 28 -1.43 8.97 0.68
C TYR A 28 -1.16 10.33 0.03
N HIS A 29 -0.87 10.32 -1.27
CA HIS A 29 -0.63 11.53 -2.05
C HIS A 29 -1.64 11.64 -3.19
N TYR A 30 -2.48 12.66 -3.15
CA TYR A 30 -3.40 12.98 -4.24
C TYR A 30 -2.71 13.90 -5.26
N LYS A 31 -2.61 13.45 -6.52
CA LYS A 31 -2.01 14.19 -7.63
C LYS A 31 -3.03 14.37 -8.78
N PRO A 32 -3.89 15.40 -8.74
CA PRO A 32 -4.95 15.61 -9.73
C PRO A 32 -4.43 15.86 -11.17
N GLU A 33 -3.18 16.28 -11.30
CA GLU A 33 -2.50 16.55 -12.57
C GLU A 33 -2.14 15.29 -13.36
N LEU A 34 -2.17 14.11 -12.73
CA LEU A 34 -1.88 12.82 -13.38
C LEU A 34 -3.18 12.20 -13.92
N GLN A 35 -3.68 12.70 -15.05
CA GLN A 35 -4.93 12.19 -15.66
C GLN A 35 -4.72 10.96 -16.56
N ASP A 36 -3.53 10.79 -17.15
CA ASP A 36 -3.24 9.74 -18.15
C ASP A 36 -2.43 8.54 -17.63
N LYS A 37 -2.17 8.47 -16.31
CA LYS A 37 -1.42 7.36 -15.72
C LYS A 37 -2.35 6.29 -15.15
N GLN A 38 -1.89 5.04 -15.14
CA GLN A 38 -2.54 3.91 -14.47
C GLN A 38 -2.56 4.14 -12.95
N LEU A 39 -3.44 5.02 -12.48
CA LEU A 39 -3.68 5.30 -11.07
C LEU A 39 -4.64 4.25 -10.47
N PRO A 40 -4.52 3.91 -9.18
CA PRO A 40 -3.51 4.38 -8.22
C PRO A 40 -2.12 3.77 -8.47
N VAL A 41 -1.08 4.46 -8.00
CA VAL A 41 0.30 3.93 -7.99
C VAL A 41 0.69 3.65 -6.55
N VAL A 42 1.16 2.43 -6.29
CA VAL A 42 1.71 2.01 -5.00
C VAL A 42 3.23 2.10 -5.08
N LEU A 43 3.83 2.84 -4.15
CA LEU A 43 5.27 2.95 -4.00
C LEU A 43 5.70 2.29 -2.69
N ILE A 44 6.78 1.51 -2.74
CA ILE A 44 7.45 0.97 -1.54
C ILE A 44 8.90 1.46 -1.59
N ASP A 45 9.33 2.19 -0.57
CA ASP A 45 10.64 2.86 -0.50
C ASP A 45 10.97 3.70 -1.75
N GLY A 46 9.94 4.34 -2.33
CA GLY A 46 10.06 5.20 -3.52
C GLY A 46 10.08 4.45 -4.86
N VAL A 47 10.05 3.11 -4.86
CA VAL A 47 10.01 2.27 -6.06
C VAL A 47 8.57 1.91 -6.40
N VAL A 48 8.20 1.95 -7.69
CA VAL A 48 6.88 1.53 -8.18
C VAL A 48 6.70 0.03 -7.96
N PHE A 49 5.74 -0.33 -7.12
CA PHE A 49 5.35 -1.71 -6.84
C PHE A 49 4.15 -2.14 -7.69
N ALA A 50 3.13 -1.28 -7.81
CA ALA A 50 1.94 -1.56 -8.58
C ALA A 50 1.33 -0.29 -9.18
N GLU A 51 0.66 -0.44 -10.31
CA GLU A 51 -0.08 0.62 -11.00
C GLU A 51 -1.51 0.13 -11.32
N GLY A 52 -2.49 1.03 -11.34
CA GLY A 52 -3.89 0.77 -11.69
C GLY A 52 -4.73 0.07 -10.61
N ARG A 53 -4.11 -0.44 -9.54
CA ARG A 53 -4.78 -1.11 -8.41
C ARG A 53 -3.94 -1.08 -7.13
N ILE A 54 -4.55 -1.39 -5.99
CA ILE A 54 -3.85 -1.59 -4.71
C ILE A 54 -3.92 -3.09 -4.33
N PRO A 55 -2.88 -3.88 -4.62
CA PRO A 55 -2.88 -5.31 -4.30
C PRO A 55 -2.46 -5.54 -2.84
N VAL A 56 -3.42 -5.40 -1.91
CA VAL A 56 -3.17 -5.36 -0.46
C VAL A 56 -2.30 -6.51 0.06
N ASN A 57 -2.65 -7.76 -0.27
CA ASN A 57 -1.93 -8.94 0.21
C ASN A 57 -0.51 -9.00 -0.36
N GLU A 58 -0.34 -8.71 -1.65
CA GLU A 58 0.97 -8.70 -2.32
C GLU A 58 1.90 -7.65 -1.71
N VAL A 59 1.36 -6.47 -1.31
CA VAL A 59 2.13 -5.44 -0.61
C VAL A 59 2.61 -5.94 0.76
N ALA A 60 1.72 -6.57 1.53
CA ALA A 60 2.07 -7.10 2.85
C ALA A 60 3.13 -8.20 2.76
N ASP A 61 2.94 -9.17 1.85
CA ASP A 61 3.89 -10.27 1.63
C ASP A 61 5.25 -9.74 1.13
N TYR A 62 5.26 -8.70 0.30
CA TYR A 62 6.49 -8.05 -0.13
C TYR A 62 7.22 -7.39 1.04
N ILE A 63 6.54 -6.61 1.88
CA ILE A 63 7.15 -5.96 3.07
C ILE A 63 7.76 -6.98 4.02
N GLU A 64 7.09 -8.12 4.23
CA GLU A 64 7.66 -9.20 5.02
C GLU A 64 8.92 -9.78 4.38
N SER A 65 8.93 -9.96 3.05
CA SER A 65 10.09 -10.46 2.32
C SER A 65 11.32 -9.53 2.37
N THR A 66 11.13 -8.23 2.68
CA THR A 66 12.25 -7.29 2.89
C THR A 66 12.84 -7.36 4.29
N GLY A 67 12.32 -8.24 5.15
CA GLY A 67 12.83 -8.48 6.50
C GLY A 67 12.08 -7.73 7.61
N VAL A 68 10.98 -7.05 7.28
CA VAL A 68 10.11 -6.44 8.30
C VAL A 68 9.27 -7.53 8.95
N THR A 69 9.52 -7.82 10.22
CA THR A 69 8.80 -8.86 10.96
C THR A 69 7.35 -8.47 11.24
N ARG A 70 6.41 -9.41 11.03
CA ARG A 70 5.02 -9.25 11.44
C ARG A 70 4.89 -9.25 12.97
N LEU A 71 4.07 -8.36 13.51
CA LEU A 71 3.77 -8.22 14.93
C LEU A 71 2.83 -9.31 15.45
N ASP A 72 2.05 -9.94 14.56
CA ASP A 72 1.10 -10.98 14.94
C ASP A 72 1.75 -12.37 15.14
N GLY A 73 3.08 -12.45 15.10
CA GLY A 73 3.85 -13.61 15.53
C GLY A 73 3.68 -14.87 14.69
N ARG A 74 3.21 -14.73 13.43
CA ARG A 74 3.23 -15.79 12.42
C ARG A 74 4.43 -15.65 11.50
#